data_AF-A0A3D2IYL2-F1
#
_entry.id   AF-A0A3D2IYL2-F1
#
_cell.length_a   1.000
_cell.length_b   1.000
_cell.length_c   1.000
_cell.angle_alpha   90.00
_cell.angle_beta   90.00
_cell.angle_gamma   90.00
#
_symmetry.space_group_name_H-M   'P 1'
#
loop_
_entity.id
_entity.type
_entity.pdbx_description
1 polymer ?
#
loop_
_entity_poly.entity_id
_entity_poly.type
_entity_poly.pdbx_seq_one_letter_code
_entity_poly.pdbx_strand_id
1 'polypeptide(L)'
;MNNNNEDIIQNDETAAKPPKDVLSELSNMDSLSQYLKSTVGKREGRAIPPLDKWHPKDVADMDLVIKANGEWWHEGGQMTRESLVSLFATILWKEDNNGIIEYFLKTPVQKIRIQVEDAPLLINDVGIVNEGNNRWLEFTTTTGDVVRLDDEHTITLKAYNPTDNDTIDQQTAAINTENSQQTAIDMQVRPYMPVRNGLDALIGRNTFYHLTEIGELTEQNGETILTLQSGGKSYELSMPDSNARSQS
;
A
#
# COMPACT_ATOMS: atom_id res chain seq x y z
N MET A 1 -65.27 12.93 -2.33
CA MET A 1 -63.89 13.38 -2.12
C MET A 1 -63.23 12.39 -1.17
N ASN A 2 -62.52 11.41 -1.72
CA ASN A 2 -61.50 10.62 -1.03
C ASN A 2 -60.80 9.82 -2.12
N ASN A 3 -59.66 10.34 -2.58
CA ASN A 3 -58.76 9.61 -3.46
C ASN A 3 -57.65 9.00 -2.62
N ASN A 4 -57.44 7.72 -2.86
CA ASN A 4 -56.25 6.95 -2.53
C ASN A 4 -54.99 7.64 -3.07
N ASN A 5 -53.87 7.50 -2.38
CA ASN A 5 -52.66 6.90 -2.97
C ASN A 5 -51.59 6.64 -1.90
N GLU A 6 -51.07 5.42 -1.98
CA GLU A 6 -49.82 4.96 -1.38
C GLU A 6 -48.65 5.70 -2.04
N ASP A 7 -47.80 6.35 -1.25
CA ASP A 7 -46.50 6.84 -1.74
C ASP A 7 -45.42 5.79 -1.43
N ILE A 8 -45.03 5.08 -2.48
CA ILE A 8 -43.86 4.22 -2.57
C ILE A 8 -42.68 5.07 -3.08
N ILE A 9 -41.63 5.07 -2.26
CA ILE A 9 -40.21 5.41 -2.43
C ILE A 9 -39.70 5.64 -3.88
N GLN A 10 -38.99 6.76 -4.09
CA GLN A 10 -37.83 6.82 -5.00
C GLN A 10 -36.83 7.89 -4.53
N ASN A 11 -35.79 7.46 -3.80
CA ASN A 11 -34.55 8.23 -3.63
C ASN A 11 -33.68 7.96 -4.86
N ASP A 12 -33.53 8.96 -5.71
CA ASP A 12 -32.80 8.89 -6.97
C ASP A 12 -31.28 8.99 -6.73
N GLU A 13 -30.58 7.88 -6.99
CA GLU A 13 -29.13 7.78 -7.13
C GLU A 13 -28.70 8.44 -8.45
N THR A 14 -28.59 9.77 -8.48
CA THR A 14 -27.99 10.48 -9.63
C THR A 14 -26.58 10.95 -9.30
N ALA A 15 -25.62 10.03 -9.40
CA ALA A 15 -24.24 10.40 -9.66
C ALA A 15 -24.15 11.02 -11.07
N ALA A 16 -24.35 12.33 -11.16
CA ALA A 16 -24.24 13.07 -12.41
C ALA A 16 -22.84 12.92 -13.01
N LYS A 17 -22.76 12.48 -14.26
CA LYS A 17 -21.51 12.28 -15.01
C LYS A 17 -20.82 13.65 -15.20
N PRO A 18 -19.53 13.83 -14.80
CA PRO A 18 -18.85 15.10 -14.96
C PRO A 18 -18.58 15.43 -16.45
N PRO A 19 -18.42 16.71 -16.81
CA PRO A 19 -17.97 17.12 -18.14
C PRO A 19 -16.57 16.54 -18.46
N LYS A 20 -16.32 16.23 -19.75
CA LYS A 20 -15.05 15.65 -20.24
C LYS A 20 -13.78 16.45 -19.85
N ASP A 21 -13.88 17.77 -19.70
CA ASP A 21 -12.74 18.64 -19.34
C ASP A 21 -12.22 18.39 -17.91
N VAL A 22 -13.11 17.97 -16.99
CA VAL A 22 -12.74 17.70 -15.59
C VAL A 22 -11.85 16.44 -15.49
N LEU A 23 -12.03 15.47 -16.38
CA LEU A 23 -11.25 14.23 -16.35
C LEU A 23 -9.78 14.45 -16.70
N SER A 24 -9.49 15.31 -17.69
CA SER A 24 -8.12 15.70 -18.02
C SER A 24 -7.49 16.61 -16.96
N GLU A 25 -8.28 17.36 -16.20
CA GLU A 25 -7.73 18.18 -15.11
C GLU A 25 -7.33 17.33 -13.90
N LEU A 26 -8.03 16.23 -13.61
CA LEU A 26 -7.78 15.37 -12.45
C LEU A 26 -6.53 14.49 -12.58
N SER A 27 -5.90 14.41 -13.76
CA SER A 27 -4.56 13.81 -13.91
C SER A 27 -3.45 14.76 -13.45
N ASN A 28 -3.73 16.04 -13.18
CA ASN A 28 -2.81 16.97 -12.55
C ASN A 28 -2.86 16.82 -11.02
N MET A 29 -1.70 16.73 -10.37
CA MET A 29 -1.55 16.59 -8.92
C MET A 29 -2.28 17.67 -8.11
N ASP A 30 -2.13 18.95 -8.47
CA ASP A 30 -2.72 20.05 -7.70
C ASP A 30 -4.24 20.04 -7.84
N SER A 31 -4.76 19.84 -9.05
CA SER A 31 -6.19 19.70 -9.32
C SER A 31 -6.81 18.52 -8.58
N LEU A 32 -6.13 17.36 -8.58
CA LEU A 32 -6.56 16.19 -7.83
C LEU A 32 -6.62 16.48 -6.33
N SER A 33 -5.59 17.16 -5.79
CA SER A 33 -5.57 17.54 -4.38
C SER A 33 -6.72 18.47 -3.99
N GLN A 34 -7.06 19.43 -4.86
CA GLN A 34 -8.16 20.37 -4.65
C GLN A 34 -9.51 19.65 -4.71
N TYR A 35 -9.70 18.77 -5.69
CA TYR A 35 -10.89 17.95 -5.82
C TYR A 35 -11.13 17.10 -4.58
N LEU A 36 -10.11 16.39 -4.09
CA LEU A 36 -10.23 15.55 -2.89
C LEU A 36 -10.55 16.38 -1.64
N LYS A 37 -9.88 17.51 -1.45
CA LYS A 37 -10.18 18.42 -0.32
C LYS A 37 -11.62 18.93 -0.35
N SER A 38 -12.20 19.12 -1.53
CA SER A 38 -13.59 19.58 -1.69
C SER A 38 -14.61 18.46 -1.46
N THR A 39 -14.27 17.20 -1.77
CA THR A 39 -15.22 16.06 -1.79
C THR A 39 -15.16 15.20 -0.54
N VAL A 40 -14.00 15.08 0.11
CA VAL A 40 -13.81 14.19 1.28
C VAL A 40 -14.41 14.79 2.56
N GLY A 41 -14.76 16.09 2.55
CA GLY A 41 -15.39 16.78 3.68
C GLY A 41 -14.47 16.94 4.89
N LYS A 42 -14.79 17.87 5.79
CA LYS A 42 -14.16 17.99 7.11
C LYS A 42 -14.60 16.82 7.99
N ARG A 43 -13.96 15.66 7.85
CA ARG A 43 -14.09 14.58 8.84
C ARG A 43 -12.92 14.69 9.81
N GLU A 44 -13.20 14.70 11.10
CA GLU A 44 -12.16 14.62 12.13
C GLU A 44 -11.58 13.19 12.09
N GLY A 45 -10.27 13.09 11.91
CA GLY A 45 -9.56 11.81 11.71
C GLY A 45 -9.40 11.41 10.25
N ARG A 46 -8.45 10.49 10.00
CA ARG A 46 -8.13 9.99 8.65
C ARG A 46 -9.24 9.05 8.18
N ALA A 47 -10.19 9.55 7.40
CA ALA A 47 -11.27 8.74 6.85
C ALA A 47 -10.88 8.19 5.46
N ILE A 48 -10.77 6.86 5.34
CA ILE A 48 -10.62 6.20 4.04
C ILE A 48 -11.98 6.27 3.31
N PRO A 49 -12.05 6.83 2.08
CA PRO A 49 -13.29 6.84 1.31
C PRO A 49 -13.76 5.42 0.95
N PRO A 50 -15.04 5.20 0.62
CA PRO A 50 -15.56 3.89 0.24
C PRO A 50 -15.16 3.53 -1.21
N LEU A 51 -13.86 3.26 -1.41
CA LEU A 51 -13.26 3.06 -2.74
C LEU A 51 -13.86 1.87 -3.49
N ASP A 52 -14.35 0.87 -2.78
CA ASP A 52 -15.06 -0.31 -3.30
C ASP A 52 -16.34 0.07 -4.05
N LYS A 53 -17.02 1.15 -3.63
CA LYS A 53 -18.27 1.64 -4.24
C LYS A 53 -18.03 2.46 -5.51
N TRP A 54 -16.79 2.84 -5.79
CA TRP A 54 -16.45 3.63 -6.97
C TRP A 54 -16.13 2.68 -8.12
N HIS A 55 -16.83 2.83 -9.25
CA HIS A 55 -16.60 2.04 -10.46
C HIS A 55 -16.42 2.95 -11.68
N PRO A 56 -15.44 3.87 -11.66
CA PRO A 56 -15.20 4.73 -12.80
C PRO A 56 -14.73 3.93 -14.01
N LYS A 57 -15.16 4.35 -15.20
CA LYS A 57 -14.77 3.72 -16.47
C LYS A 57 -13.49 4.30 -17.03
N ASP A 58 -13.21 5.55 -16.70
CA ASP A 58 -12.09 6.30 -17.23
C ASP A 58 -10.82 6.02 -16.41
N VAL A 59 -9.73 5.79 -17.14
CA VAL A 59 -8.39 5.55 -16.60
C VAL A 59 -7.44 6.57 -17.23
N ALA A 60 -6.67 7.24 -16.39
CA ALA A 60 -5.59 8.14 -16.78
C ALA A 60 -4.25 7.63 -16.20
N ASP A 61 -3.15 8.20 -16.64
CA ASP A 61 -1.81 7.91 -16.13
C ASP A 61 -1.20 9.20 -15.53
N MET A 62 -0.42 9.06 -14.47
CA MET A 62 0.34 10.14 -13.83
C MET A 62 1.76 9.68 -13.57
N ASP A 63 2.74 10.56 -13.79
CA ASP A 63 4.13 10.31 -13.43
C ASP A 63 4.29 10.44 -11.90
N LEU A 64 3.75 9.47 -11.19
CA LEU A 64 3.83 9.31 -9.75
C LEU A 64 4.37 7.92 -9.44
N VAL A 65 5.46 7.87 -8.69
CA VAL A 65 6.14 6.64 -8.29
C VAL A 65 6.23 6.58 -6.78
N ILE A 66 5.74 5.48 -6.20
CA ILE A 66 6.06 5.09 -4.83
C ILE A 66 7.30 4.22 -4.88
N LYS A 67 8.42 4.78 -4.44
CA LYS A 67 9.72 4.12 -4.41
C LYS A 67 9.75 2.95 -3.44
N ALA A 68 10.67 2.03 -3.63
CA ALA A 68 10.80 0.84 -2.78
C ALA A 68 11.16 1.15 -1.31
N ASN A 69 11.62 2.37 -1.03
CA ASN A 69 11.87 2.88 0.33
C ASN A 69 10.64 3.60 0.93
N GLY A 70 9.51 3.67 0.22
CA GLY A 70 8.27 4.33 0.63
C GLY A 70 8.19 5.83 0.29
N GLU A 71 9.19 6.41 -0.38
CA GLU A 71 9.14 7.79 -0.82
C GLU A 71 8.22 7.98 -2.04
N TRP A 72 7.54 9.11 -2.10
CA TRP A 72 6.67 9.46 -3.23
C TRP A 72 7.40 10.46 -4.13
N TRP A 73 7.48 10.16 -5.43
CA TRP A 73 8.14 10.97 -6.44
C TRP A 73 7.15 11.33 -7.54
N HIS A 74 7.07 12.60 -7.90
CA HIS A 74 6.21 13.10 -8.97
C HIS A 74 7.04 13.93 -9.96
N GLU A 75 6.96 13.63 -11.26
CA GLU A 75 7.71 14.34 -12.31
C GLU A 75 9.23 14.45 -12.01
N GLY A 76 9.81 13.36 -11.50
CA GLY A 76 11.23 13.29 -11.13
C GLY A 76 11.62 14.02 -9.84
N GLY A 77 10.66 14.64 -9.12
CA GLY A 77 10.90 15.31 -7.85
C GLY A 77 10.29 14.57 -6.65
N GLN A 78 11.03 14.49 -5.54
CA GLN A 78 10.48 13.94 -4.30
C GLN A 78 9.38 14.85 -3.73
N MET A 79 8.24 14.25 -3.38
CA MET A 79 7.15 14.92 -2.68
C MET A 79 7.47 15.04 -1.18
N THR A 80 7.68 16.26 -0.71
CA THR A 80 7.95 16.55 0.72
C THR A 80 6.70 16.97 1.51
N ARG A 81 5.56 17.16 0.84
CA ARG A 81 4.30 17.58 1.45
C ARG A 81 3.57 16.39 2.06
N GLU A 82 3.88 16.04 3.31
CA GLU A 82 3.30 14.90 4.02
C GLU A 82 1.76 14.87 4.00
N SER A 83 1.10 16.02 4.19
CA SER A 83 -0.37 16.11 4.11
C SER A 83 -0.95 15.69 2.75
N LEU A 84 -0.21 15.92 1.67
CA LEU A 84 -0.62 15.54 0.32
C LEU A 84 -0.38 14.04 0.08
N VAL A 85 0.76 13.52 0.52
CA VAL A 85 1.07 12.09 0.49
C VAL A 85 0.04 11.30 1.29
N SER A 86 -0.28 11.73 2.51
CA SER A 86 -1.28 11.07 3.35
C SER A 86 -2.67 11.08 2.71
N LEU A 87 -3.06 12.20 2.08
CA LEU A 87 -4.31 12.32 1.33
C LEU A 87 -4.37 11.35 0.15
N PHE A 88 -3.35 11.32 -0.71
CA PHE A 88 -3.33 10.41 -1.86
C PHE A 88 -3.28 8.95 -1.43
N ALA A 89 -2.56 8.63 -0.36
CA ALA A 89 -2.58 7.28 0.17
C ALA A 89 -4.00 6.82 0.57
N THR A 90 -4.90 7.72 1.03
CA THR A 90 -6.28 7.33 1.36
C THR A 90 -7.10 6.82 0.17
N ILE A 91 -6.70 7.18 -1.05
CA ILE A 91 -7.38 6.78 -2.28
C ILE A 91 -6.58 5.76 -3.10
N LEU A 92 -5.53 5.19 -2.53
CA LEU A 92 -4.81 4.07 -3.16
C LEU A 92 -5.74 2.87 -3.34
N TRP A 93 -5.62 2.26 -4.51
CA TRP A 93 -6.39 1.11 -4.92
C TRP A 93 -5.49 0.14 -5.69
N LYS A 94 -5.64 -1.14 -5.40
CA LYS A 94 -4.95 -2.23 -6.08
C LYS A 94 -5.95 -2.99 -6.94
N GLU A 95 -5.57 -3.30 -8.16
CA GLU A 95 -6.29 -4.27 -9.00
C GLU A 95 -5.36 -5.42 -9.35
N ASP A 96 -5.88 -6.63 -9.26
CA ASP A 96 -5.22 -7.85 -9.73
C ASP A 96 -5.95 -8.31 -10.98
N ASN A 97 -5.24 -8.31 -12.10
CA ASN A 97 -5.72 -8.81 -13.37
C ASN A 97 -4.88 -10.01 -13.80
N ASN A 98 -5.30 -11.20 -13.36
CA ASN A 98 -4.66 -12.48 -13.65
C ASN A 98 -3.18 -12.53 -13.24
N GLY A 99 -2.86 -12.04 -12.05
CA GLY A 99 -1.50 -11.98 -11.50
C GLY A 99 -0.72 -10.73 -11.90
N ILE A 100 -1.27 -9.88 -12.77
CA ILE A 100 -0.72 -8.55 -13.05
C ILE A 100 -1.33 -7.58 -12.04
N ILE A 101 -0.48 -7.05 -11.15
CA ILE A 101 -0.89 -6.09 -10.14
C ILE A 101 -0.72 -4.68 -10.70
N GLU A 102 -1.79 -3.89 -10.70
CA GLU A 102 -1.77 -2.46 -11.03
C GLU A 102 -2.22 -1.63 -9.82
N TYR A 103 -1.63 -0.44 -9.67
CA TYR A 103 -1.97 0.50 -8.60
C TYR A 103 -2.55 1.79 -9.17
N PHE A 104 -3.57 2.31 -8.48
CA PHE A 104 -4.30 3.49 -8.88
C PHE A 104 -4.57 4.42 -7.70
N LEU A 105 -4.65 5.73 -7.98
CA LEU A 105 -5.40 6.68 -7.17
C LEU A 105 -6.84 6.68 -7.69
N LYS A 106 -7.78 6.20 -6.87
CA LYS A 106 -9.17 6.00 -7.27
C LYS A 106 -10.05 7.15 -6.78
N THR A 107 -10.86 7.70 -7.67
CA THR A 107 -11.86 8.73 -7.36
C THR A 107 -13.25 8.25 -7.82
N PRO A 108 -14.35 8.93 -7.45
CA PRO A 108 -15.68 8.57 -7.95
C PRO A 108 -15.80 8.58 -9.48
N VAL A 109 -14.97 9.40 -10.14
CA VAL A 109 -15.12 9.73 -11.57
C VAL A 109 -14.04 9.11 -12.44
N GLN A 110 -12.84 8.84 -11.89
CA GLN A 110 -11.72 8.24 -12.63
C GLN A 110 -10.75 7.44 -11.75
N LYS A 111 -9.98 6.55 -12.39
CA LYS A 111 -8.75 5.98 -11.83
C LYS A 111 -7.54 6.66 -12.46
N ILE A 112 -6.54 7.00 -11.66
CA ILE A 112 -5.24 7.46 -12.15
C ILE A 112 -4.21 6.39 -11.83
N ARG A 113 -3.60 5.78 -12.84
CA ARG A 113 -2.54 4.76 -12.70
C ARG A 113 -1.25 5.42 -12.20
N ILE A 114 -0.59 4.75 -11.28
CA ILE A 114 0.70 5.14 -10.70
C ILE A 114 1.64 3.95 -10.68
N GLN A 115 2.93 4.19 -10.43
CA GLN A 115 3.93 3.14 -10.28
C GLN A 115 4.25 2.88 -8.81
N VAL A 116 4.50 1.62 -8.47
CA VAL A 116 4.91 1.18 -7.14
C VAL A 116 6.05 0.18 -7.30
N GLU A 117 7.23 0.49 -6.77
CA GLU A 117 8.42 -0.36 -6.95
C GLU A 117 8.43 -1.58 -6.01
N ASP A 118 7.76 -1.52 -4.86
CA ASP A 118 7.75 -2.63 -3.89
C ASP A 118 6.38 -2.77 -3.23
N ALA A 119 6.14 -1.97 -2.18
CA ALA A 119 4.86 -1.90 -1.49
C ALA A 119 4.31 -0.46 -1.53
N PRO A 120 2.98 -0.28 -1.67
CA PRO A 120 2.36 1.04 -1.74
C PRO A 120 2.34 1.78 -0.39
N LEU A 121 2.57 1.07 0.72
CA LEU A 121 2.57 1.61 2.07
C LEU A 121 3.86 1.19 2.81
N LEU A 122 4.27 2.00 3.78
CA LEU A 122 5.43 1.74 4.64
C LEU A 122 5.00 1.82 6.11
N ILE A 123 5.13 0.72 6.83
CA ILE A 123 5.04 0.66 8.30
C ILE A 123 6.38 1.13 8.86
N ASN A 124 6.36 2.18 9.68
CA ASN A 124 7.55 2.77 10.29
C ASN A 124 7.53 2.73 11.81
N ASP A 125 6.41 2.32 12.43
CA ASP A 125 6.29 2.23 13.87
C ASP A 125 5.49 0.99 14.30
N VAL A 126 5.84 0.48 15.47
CA VAL A 126 5.12 -0.60 16.17
C VAL A 126 5.10 -0.30 17.66
N GLY A 127 3.92 -0.39 18.24
CA GLY A 127 3.66 -0.18 19.65
C GLY A 127 2.89 -1.35 20.28
N ILE A 128 2.83 -1.33 21.61
CA ILE A 128 2.04 -2.26 22.39
C ILE A 128 0.83 -1.52 22.95
N VAL A 129 -0.37 -1.99 22.60
CA VAL A 129 -1.63 -1.46 23.12
C VAL A 129 -2.28 -2.52 24.00
N ASN A 130 -2.59 -2.16 25.24
CA ASN A 130 -3.30 -3.03 26.16
C ASN A 130 -4.79 -2.69 26.13
N GLU A 131 -5.62 -3.65 25.75
CA GLU A 131 -7.08 -3.50 25.70
C GLU A 131 -7.73 -4.65 26.47
N GLY A 132 -8.34 -4.31 27.60
CA GLY A 132 -8.82 -5.32 28.56
C GLY A 132 -7.68 -6.20 29.07
N ASN A 133 -7.79 -7.50 28.85
CA ASN A 133 -6.78 -8.50 29.22
C ASN A 133 -5.81 -8.84 28.08
N ASN A 134 -6.00 -8.24 26.90
CA ASN A 134 -5.20 -8.57 25.73
C ASN A 134 -4.13 -7.52 25.47
N ARG A 135 -2.95 -8.00 25.11
CA ARG A 135 -1.82 -7.22 24.61
C ARG A 135 -1.82 -7.29 23.08
N TRP A 136 -1.90 -6.17 22.40
CA TRP A 136 -1.89 -6.07 20.94
C TRP A 136 -0.59 -5.44 20.46
N LEU A 137 -0.03 -5.98 19.36
CA LEU A 137 0.97 -5.28 18.57
C LEU A 137 0.25 -4.44 17.54
N GLU A 138 0.41 -3.13 17.63
CA GLU A 138 -0.24 -2.15 16.77
C GLU A 138 0.82 -1.44 15.92
N PHE A 139 0.61 -1.41 14.62
CA PHE A 139 1.53 -0.88 13.63
C PHE A 139 0.95 0.40 13.04
N THR A 140 1.84 1.36 12.80
CA THR A 140 1.47 2.61 12.13
C THR A 140 2.27 2.77 10.84
N THR A 141 1.57 3.11 9.76
CA THR A 141 2.21 3.49 8.49
C THR A 141 2.66 4.94 8.52
N THR A 142 3.66 5.31 7.70
CA THR A 142 4.02 6.72 7.44
C THR A 142 2.83 7.53 6.93
N THR A 143 1.89 6.78 6.33
CA THR A 143 0.51 7.10 6.00
C THR A 143 -0.31 7.79 7.07
N GLY A 144 -0.21 7.22 8.27
CA GLY A 144 -1.18 7.30 9.37
C GLY A 144 -2.24 6.18 9.37
N ASP A 145 -2.05 5.05 8.65
CA ASP A 145 -2.91 3.87 8.81
C ASP A 145 -2.48 3.16 10.10
N VAL A 146 -3.44 2.63 10.85
CA VAL A 146 -3.20 1.87 12.08
C VAL A 146 -3.80 0.49 11.92
N VAL A 147 -2.98 -0.54 12.13
CA VAL A 147 -3.37 -1.95 11.95
C VAL A 147 -2.79 -2.79 13.09
N ARG A 148 -3.52 -3.81 13.54
CA ARG A 148 -3.05 -4.71 14.61
C ARG A 148 -2.63 -6.05 14.02
N LEU A 149 -1.61 -6.67 14.60
CA LEU A 149 -1.29 -8.06 14.26
C LEU A 149 -2.41 -8.97 14.74
N ASP A 150 -3.14 -9.52 13.78
CA ASP A 150 -4.23 -10.47 13.94
C ASP A 150 -4.23 -11.49 12.78
N ASP A 151 -5.30 -12.28 12.64
CA ASP A 151 -5.40 -13.33 11.62
C ASP A 151 -5.58 -12.78 10.20
N GLU A 152 -6.04 -11.53 10.05
CA GLU A 152 -6.22 -10.86 8.76
C GLU A 152 -4.97 -10.07 8.36
N HIS A 153 -4.21 -9.59 9.34
CA HIS A 153 -3.03 -8.74 9.16
C HIS A 153 -1.77 -9.41 9.71
N THR A 154 -1.39 -10.53 9.11
CA THR A 154 -0.19 -11.28 9.47
C THR A 154 1.06 -10.70 8.78
N ILE A 155 2.24 -10.97 9.34
CA ILE A 155 3.51 -10.57 8.74
C ILE A 155 4.05 -11.72 7.90
N THR A 156 4.47 -11.43 6.66
CA THR A 156 5.10 -12.39 5.76
C THR A 156 6.47 -11.89 5.33
N LEU A 157 7.48 -12.77 5.33
CA LEU A 157 8.79 -12.50 4.75
C LEU A 157 8.80 -12.90 3.26
N LYS A 158 9.12 -11.96 2.36
CA LYS A 158 9.22 -12.20 0.91
C LYS A 158 10.59 -11.78 0.40
N ALA A 159 11.09 -12.45 -0.64
CA ALA A 159 12.30 -12.02 -1.34
C ALA A 159 12.00 -10.77 -2.17
N TYR A 160 12.88 -9.78 -2.12
CA TYR A 160 12.83 -8.55 -2.91
C TYR A 160 13.99 -8.52 -3.91
N ASN A 161 13.66 -8.27 -5.18
CA ASN A 161 14.64 -8.10 -6.25
C ASN A 161 14.46 -6.71 -6.88
N PRO A 162 15.42 -5.78 -6.70
CA PRO A 162 15.32 -4.43 -7.26
C PRO A 162 15.35 -4.41 -8.79
N THR A 163 15.90 -5.45 -9.42
CA THR A 163 16.14 -5.48 -10.88
C THR A 163 14.88 -5.70 -11.71
N ASP A 164 13.76 -6.10 -11.11
CA ASP A 164 12.51 -6.34 -11.85
C ASP A 164 11.83 -5.03 -12.31
N ASN A 165 12.24 -3.87 -11.78
CA ASN A 165 11.62 -2.57 -12.06
C ASN A 165 12.50 -1.57 -12.85
N ASP A 166 13.80 -1.81 -13.00
CA ASP A 166 14.75 -0.85 -13.59
C ASP A 166 14.97 -1.02 -15.12
N THR A 167 14.02 -1.59 -15.85
CA THR A 167 14.17 -1.79 -17.31
C THR A 167 13.66 -0.60 -18.15
N ILE A 168 13.87 0.66 -17.72
CA ILE A 168 13.73 1.83 -18.60
C ILE A 168 14.76 2.90 -18.20
N ASP A 169 16.05 2.60 -18.31
CA ASP A 169 17.10 3.62 -18.48
C ASP A 169 18.34 3.00 -19.16
N GLN A 170 18.14 2.40 -20.32
CA GLN A 170 19.25 2.03 -21.20
C GLN A 170 19.74 3.23 -22.00
N GLN A 171 20.47 4.16 -21.36
CA GLN A 171 21.46 4.97 -22.09
C GLN A 171 22.50 5.69 -21.23
N THR A 172 23.22 5.02 -20.32
CA THR A 172 24.50 5.58 -19.83
C THR A 172 25.55 4.59 -19.30
N ALA A 173 25.63 3.37 -19.84
CA ALA A 173 26.73 2.46 -19.49
C ALA A 173 27.34 1.76 -20.72
N ALA A 174 27.73 2.56 -21.71
CA ALA A 174 28.84 2.17 -22.58
C ALA A 174 30.12 2.79 -21.99
N ILE A 175 31.16 1.97 -21.92
CA ILE A 175 32.52 2.25 -21.39
C ILE A 175 32.65 1.99 -19.88
N ASN A 176 32.76 0.71 -19.52
CA ASN A 176 33.99 0.18 -18.91
C ASN A 176 33.99 -1.35 -19.02
N THR A 177 34.78 -1.84 -19.97
CA THR A 177 35.21 -3.23 -20.13
C THR A 177 36.13 -3.59 -18.95
N GLU A 178 36.05 -4.86 -18.52
CA GLU A 178 36.96 -5.54 -17.57
C GLU A 178 36.67 -5.35 -16.08
N ASN A 179 35.64 -6.05 -15.59
CA ASN A 179 35.72 -6.84 -14.36
C ASN A 179 34.59 -7.88 -14.33
N SER A 180 34.94 -9.08 -14.79
CA SER A 180 34.16 -10.30 -14.55
C SER A 180 34.25 -10.66 -13.06
N GLN A 181 33.46 -10.01 -12.22
CA GLN A 181 33.16 -10.47 -10.87
C GLN A 181 31.64 -10.51 -10.73
N GLN A 182 31.12 -11.72 -10.88
CA GLN A 182 29.83 -12.22 -10.38
C GLN A 182 29.10 -11.21 -9.48
N THR A 183 28.19 -10.42 -10.02
CA THR A 183 27.24 -9.66 -9.21
C THR A 183 26.32 -10.69 -8.56
N ALA A 184 26.66 -11.11 -7.34
CA ALA A 184 25.71 -11.83 -6.51
C ALA A 184 24.51 -10.89 -6.32
N ILE A 185 23.39 -11.22 -6.96
CA ILE A 185 22.09 -10.63 -6.68
C ILE A 185 21.87 -10.73 -5.17
N ASP A 186 21.99 -9.60 -4.47
CA ASP A 186 21.69 -9.49 -3.04
C ASP A 186 20.17 -9.55 -2.89
N MET A 187 19.63 -10.78 -2.95
CA MET A 187 18.21 -11.03 -2.74
C MET A 187 17.90 -10.73 -1.27
N GLN A 188 17.41 -9.52 -1.02
CA GLN A 188 17.05 -9.09 0.31
C GLN A 188 15.69 -9.67 0.69
N VAL A 189 15.59 -10.33 1.85
CA VAL A 189 14.30 -10.72 2.42
C VAL A 189 13.70 -9.52 3.15
N ARG A 190 12.44 -9.18 2.85
CA ARG A 190 11.73 -8.05 3.42
C ARG A 190 10.42 -8.49 4.09
N PRO A 191 10.05 -7.90 5.24
CA PRO A 191 8.78 -8.14 5.92
C PRO A 191 7.64 -7.28 5.37
N TYR A 192 6.49 -7.90 5.11
CA TYR A 192 5.28 -7.24 4.61
C TYR A 192 4.08 -7.59 5.48
N MET A 193 3.11 -6.69 5.56
CA MET A 193 1.85 -6.89 6.28
C MET A 193 0.68 -6.33 5.45
N PRO A 194 -0.42 -7.08 5.25
CA PRO A 194 -1.66 -6.53 4.69
C PRO A 194 -2.17 -5.39 5.58
N VAL A 195 -2.67 -4.31 4.98
CA VAL A 195 -3.21 -3.16 5.75
C VAL A 195 -4.68 -2.95 5.47
N ARG A 196 -5.06 -2.77 4.20
CA ARG A 196 -6.47 -2.56 3.81
C ARG A 196 -6.65 -2.72 2.32
N ASN A 197 -7.84 -3.11 1.88
CA ASN A 197 -8.23 -3.13 0.45
C ASN A 197 -7.20 -3.85 -0.45
N GLY A 198 -6.54 -4.90 0.06
CA GLY A 198 -5.50 -5.65 -0.66
C GLY A 198 -4.14 -4.93 -0.79
N LEU A 199 -3.99 -3.74 -0.20
CA LEU A 199 -2.72 -3.02 -0.10
C LEU A 199 -1.87 -3.63 1.02
N ASP A 200 -0.69 -4.08 0.65
CA ASP A 200 0.36 -4.50 1.57
C ASP A 200 1.20 -3.27 1.98
N ALA A 201 1.78 -3.31 3.17
CA ALA A 201 2.83 -2.41 3.60
C ALA A 201 4.14 -3.15 3.80
N LEU A 202 5.24 -2.54 3.36
CA LEU A 202 6.59 -2.92 3.78
C LEU A 202 6.77 -2.53 5.25
N ILE A 203 7.29 -3.43 6.09
CA ILE A 203 7.73 -3.08 7.44
C ILE A 203 9.16 -2.58 7.38
N GLY A 204 9.36 -1.33 7.78
CA GLY A 204 10.67 -0.68 7.79
C GLY A 204 11.66 -1.41 8.68
N ARG A 205 12.95 -1.35 8.32
CA ARG A 205 14.03 -2.06 9.04
C ARG A 205 14.05 -1.76 10.53
N ASN A 206 13.92 -0.49 10.92
CA ASN A 206 13.91 -0.09 12.32
C ASN A 206 12.73 -0.72 13.08
N THR A 207 11.55 -0.73 12.47
CA THR A 207 10.35 -1.34 13.03
C THR A 207 10.50 -2.86 13.15
N PHE A 208 11.11 -3.49 12.14
CA PHE A 208 11.39 -4.92 12.18
C PHE A 208 12.39 -5.27 13.29
N TYR A 209 13.45 -4.49 13.50
CA TYR A 209 14.35 -4.69 14.63
C TYR A 209 13.61 -4.54 15.97
N HIS A 210 12.74 -3.55 16.10
CA HIS A 210 11.93 -3.41 17.31
C HIS A 210 11.02 -4.63 17.55
N LEU A 211 10.47 -5.25 16.50
CA LEU A 211 9.74 -6.52 16.64
C LEU A 211 10.58 -7.65 17.21
N THR A 212 11.86 -7.74 16.84
CA THR A 212 12.76 -8.77 17.38
C THR A 212 13.05 -8.58 18.87
N GLU A 213 12.96 -7.36 19.38
CA GLU A 213 13.09 -7.06 20.81
C GLU A 213 11.77 -7.34 21.58
N ILE A 214 10.63 -7.22 20.89
CA ILE A 214 9.29 -7.46 21.44
C ILE A 214 8.95 -8.96 21.49
N GLY A 215 9.41 -9.72 20.50
CA GLY A 215 9.14 -11.14 20.31
C GLY A 215 10.18 -12.06 20.93
N GLU A 216 9.98 -13.36 20.73
CA GLU A 216 10.93 -14.40 21.12
C GLU A 216 11.56 -15.03 19.88
N LEU A 217 12.90 -15.00 19.81
CA LEU A 217 13.66 -15.68 18.76
C LEU A 217 14.06 -17.07 19.24
N THR A 218 13.69 -18.08 18.46
CA THR A 218 14.09 -19.48 18.71
C THR A 218 14.75 -20.07 17.48
N GLU A 219 15.62 -21.06 17.70
CA GLU A 219 16.16 -21.89 16.62
C GLU A 219 15.48 -23.26 16.66
N GLN A 220 14.80 -23.63 15.58
CA GLN A 220 14.17 -24.94 15.43
C GLN A 220 14.60 -25.54 14.09
N ASN A 221 15.14 -26.75 14.09
CA ASN A 221 15.63 -27.45 12.89
C ASN A 221 16.65 -26.67 12.03
N GLY A 222 17.40 -25.74 12.64
CA GLY A 222 18.35 -24.87 11.93
C GLY A 222 17.72 -23.63 11.30
N GLU A 223 16.43 -23.39 11.53
CA GLU A 223 15.70 -22.18 11.13
C GLU A 223 15.52 -21.25 12.32
N THR A 224 15.74 -19.95 12.10
CA THR A 224 15.42 -18.91 13.07
C THR A 224 13.94 -18.54 12.94
N ILE A 225 13.19 -18.68 14.02
CA ILE A 225 11.76 -18.37 14.10
C ILE A 225 11.57 -17.21 15.09
N LEU A 226 10.97 -16.12 14.61
CA LEU A 226 10.48 -15.03 15.46
C LEU A 226 9.03 -15.29 15.83
N THR A 227 8.76 -15.44 17.12
CA THR A 227 7.41 -15.62 17.67
C THR A 227 6.90 -14.33 18.29
N LEU A 228 5.77 -13.84 17.82
CA LEU A 228 5.12 -12.61 18.27
C LEU A 228 3.79 -12.94 18.98
N GLN A 229 3.57 -12.33 20.14
CA GLN A 229 2.30 -12.44 20.87
C GLN A 229 1.45 -11.18 20.63
N SER A 230 0.24 -11.35 20.11
CA SER A 230 -0.72 -10.27 19.87
C SER A 230 -2.15 -10.78 20.01
N GLY A 231 -3.02 -10.02 20.69
CA GLY A 231 -4.45 -10.36 20.82
C GLY A 231 -4.72 -11.67 21.57
N GLY A 232 -3.76 -12.17 22.36
CA GLY A 232 -3.84 -13.48 23.02
C GLY A 232 -3.51 -14.67 22.09
N LYS A 233 -2.98 -14.41 20.89
CA LYS A 233 -2.53 -15.40 19.91
C LYS A 233 -1.03 -15.27 19.64
N SER A 234 -0.47 -16.35 19.09
CA SER A 234 0.93 -16.45 18.68
C SER A 234 1.03 -16.43 17.16
N TYR A 235 1.96 -15.63 16.64
CA TYR A 235 2.26 -15.49 15.22
C TYR A 235 3.74 -15.76 14.98
N GLU A 236 4.06 -16.70 14.10
CA GLU A 236 5.42 -17.12 13.81
C GLU A 236 5.88 -16.56 12.46
N LEU A 237 7.10 -16.03 12.42
CA LEU A 237 7.77 -15.60 11.20
C LEU A 237 9.06 -16.41 11.06
N SER A 238 9.15 -17.19 9.99
CA SER A 238 10.36 -17.89 9.57
C SER A 238 10.86 -17.34 8.25
N MET A 239 12.16 -17.52 7.99
CA MET A 239 12.71 -17.21 6.67
C MET A 239 12.02 -18.07 5.60
N PRO A 240 11.71 -17.52 4.42
CA PRO A 240 11.14 -18.31 3.35
C PRO A 240 12.11 -19.43 2.96
N ASP A 241 11.60 -20.65 2.77
CA ASP A 241 12.39 -21.83 2.41
C ASP A 241 13.28 -21.55 1.21
N SER A 242 14.60 -21.59 1.43
CA SER A 242 15.60 -21.47 0.36
C SER A 242 15.50 -22.61 -0.68
N ASN A 243 14.81 -23.71 -0.34
CA ASN A 243 14.61 -24.91 -1.17
C ASN A 243 13.35 -24.88 -2.06
N ALA A 244 12.48 -23.87 -1.98
CA ALA A 244 11.32 -23.75 -2.88
C ALA A 244 11.70 -23.50 -4.36
N ARG A 245 12.99 -23.34 -4.67
CA ARG A 245 13.55 -23.10 -6.02
C ARG A 245 13.60 -24.32 -6.96
N SER A 246 13.00 -25.46 -6.59
CA SER A 246 13.11 -26.70 -7.38
C SER A 246 11.79 -27.25 -7.92
N GLN A 247 10.68 -26.52 -7.92
CA GLN A 247 9.46 -26.94 -8.62
C GLN A 247 8.64 -25.74 -9.12
N SER A 248 8.95 -25.26 -10.32
CA SER A 248 8.03 -24.58 -11.25
C SER A 248 8.60 -24.65 -12.65
#